data_AF-A0A2E7S5A4-F1
#
_entry.id   AF-A0A2E7S5A4-F1
#
_cell.length_a   1.000
_cell.length_b   1.000
_cell.length_c   1.000
_cell.angle_alpha   90.00
_cell.angle_beta   90.00
_cell.angle_gamma   90.00
#
_symmetry.space_group_name_H-M   'P 1'
#
loop_
_entity.id
_entity.type
_entity.pdbx_description
1 polymer ?
#
loop_
_entity_poly.entity_id
_entity_poly.type
_entity_poly.pdbx_seq_one_letter_code
_entity_poly.pdbx_strand_id
1 'polypeptide(L)'
;TVGTGMSYLLDTTEYEEVNGNVRFKPKLIHGWEIPFANDHHIPGGEEWLLFSPHNVDTQVFQTGLPGLPDTSHGGAWDARIYLSSYHAGLWVVDIEALMLAGLSEGNKTDTHMDATVGFHLPHGEDGVPLDSSYYDFGWTPFLWAAEYHKGYTYLSCITTGLYIVQLDIDKPYGPTA
;
A
#
# COMPACT_ATOMS: atom_id res chain seq x y z
N THR A 1 5.33 17.72 12.25
CA THR A 1 5.27 16.29 11.88
C THR A 1 4.04 16.11 11.04
N VAL A 2 4.19 15.82 9.75
CA VAL A 2 3.04 15.64 8.85
C VAL A 2 3.32 14.39 8.04
N GLY A 3 2.84 13.26 8.54
CA GLY A 3 2.54 12.08 7.75
C GLY A 3 1.05 11.83 7.93
N THR A 4 0.32 11.67 6.84
CA THR A 4 -1.11 11.36 6.90
C THR A 4 -1.40 10.09 6.12
N GLY A 5 -2.01 9.13 6.81
CA GLY A 5 -2.33 7.79 6.34
C GLY A 5 -1.86 6.77 7.35
N MET A 6 -2.77 6.18 8.14
CA MET A 6 -2.43 5.16 9.16
C MET A 6 -3.20 3.88 8.83
N SER A 7 -2.47 2.86 8.40
CA SER A 7 -2.97 1.49 8.25
C SER A 7 -2.53 0.65 9.44
N TYR A 8 -3.36 -0.29 9.88
CA TYR A 8 -3.06 -1.16 11.02
C TYR A 8 -3.42 -2.62 10.75
N LEU A 9 -2.54 -3.52 11.20
CA LEU A 9 -2.77 -4.97 11.18
C LEU A 9 -3.27 -5.43 12.54
N LEU A 10 -4.48 -5.98 12.59
CA LEU A 10 -5.04 -6.58 13.80
C LEU A 10 -4.77 -8.08 13.83
N ASP A 11 -4.06 -8.54 14.86
CA ASP A 11 -4.03 -9.93 15.25
C ASP A 11 -5.36 -10.29 15.92
N THR A 12 -5.99 -11.38 15.48
CA THR A 12 -7.17 -11.94 16.13
C THR A 12 -6.96 -13.39 16.59
N THR A 13 -5.71 -13.87 16.60
CA THR A 13 -5.38 -15.24 16.99
C THR A 13 -5.59 -15.50 18.48
N GLU A 14 -5.38 -14.50 19.34
CA GLU A 14 -5.69 -14.62 20.75
C GLU A 14 -7.19 -14.54 21.02
N TYR A 15 -7.67 -15.43 21.89
CA TYR A 15 -9.04 -15.42 22.38
C TYR A 15 -9.09 -15.78 23.86
N GLU A 16 -10.20 -15.43 24.51
CA GLU A 16 -10.55 -15.90 25.84
C GLU A 16 -11.95 -16.48 25.86
N GLU A 17 -12.20 -17.38 26.80
CA GLU A 17 -13.53 -17.89 27.09
C GLU A 17 -14.02 -17.25 28.40
N VAL A 18 -15.11 -16.49 28.31
CA VAL A 18 -15.73 -15.83 29.46
C VAL A 18 -17.18 -16.30 29.54
N ASN A 19 -17.49 -17.08 30.58
CA ASN A 19 -18.82 -17.67 30.80
C ASN A 19 -19.35 -18.47 29.60
N GLY A 20 -18.50 -19.30 28.98
CA GLY A 20 -18.88 -20.11 27.81
C GLY A 20 -18.91 -19.34 26.49
N ASN A 21 -18.57 -18.04 26.47
CA ASN A 21 -18.50 -17.25 25.24
C ASN A 21 -17.04 -17.01 24.83
N VAL A 22 -16.72 -17.36 23.59
CA VAL A 22 -15.43 -17.04 22.96
C VAL A 22 -15.40 -15.56 22.62
N ARG A 23 -14.35 -14.87 23.05
CA ARG A 23 -14.07 -13.46 22.73
C ARG A 23 -12.66 -13.35 22.18
N PHE A 24 -12.54 -12.85 20.95
CA PHE A 24 -11.23 -12.50 20.41
C PHE A 24 -10.60 -11.39 21.25
N LYS A 25 -9.28 -11.38 21.32
CA LYS A 25 -8.46 -10.31 21.90
C LYS A 25 -7.68 -9.64 20.78
N PRO A 26 -8.31 -8.72 20.02
CA PRO A 26 -7.61 -8.02 18.96
C PRO A 26 -6.39 -7.30 19.52
N LYS A 27 -5.24 -7.51 18.88
CA LYS A 27 -4.01 -6.77 19.19
C LYS A 27 -3.50 -6.11 17.93
N LEU A 28 -2.96 -4.91 18.08
CA LEU A 28 -2.25 -4.26 16.99
C LEU A 28 -0.89 -4.93 16.83
N ILE A 29 -0.66 -5.60 15.70
CA ILE A 29 0.65 -6.20 15.37
C ILE A 29 1.63 -5.10 15.01
N HIS A 30 1.26 -4.30 14.01
CA HIS A 30 2.05 -3.17 13.55
C HIS A 30 1.16 -2.19 12.77
N GLY A 31 1.62 -0.95 12.64
CA GLY A 31 1.02 0.05 11.77
C GLY A 31 1.90 0.35 10.56
N TRP A 32 1.37 1.06 9.58
CA TRP A 32 2.17 1.64 8.52
C TRP A 32 1.63 3.01 8.17
N GLU A 33 2.54 3.93 7.88
CA GLU A 33 2.21 5.26 7.37
C GLU A 33 3.06 5.55 6.14
N ILE A 34 2.54 6.42 5.26
CA ILE A 34 3.26 6.86 4.07
C ILE A 34 4.60 7.48 4.50
N PRO A 35 5.74 6.91 4.08
CA PRO A 35 7.05 7.44 4.42
C PRO A 35 7.18 8.89 3.96
N PHE A 36 7.64 9.75 4.87
CA PHE A 36 7.96 11.13 4.54
C PHE A 36 9.08 11.17 3.49
N ALA A 37 8.83 11.79 2.35
CA ALA A 37 9.86 12.16 1.38
C ALA A 37 9.72 13.65 1.07
N ASN A 38 10.85 14.33 0.84
CA ASN A 38 10.83 15.75 0.46
C ASN A 38 10.04 15.99 -0.84
N ASP A 39 9.99 14.99 -1.72
CA ASP A 39 9.22 15.02 -2.97
C ASP A 39 7.71 14.80 -2.77
N HIS A 40 7.27 14.37 -1.57
CA HIS A 40 5.86 14.33 -1.15
C HIS A 40 5.41 15.63 -0.49
N HIS A 41 6.24 16.68 -0.51
CA HIS A 41 5.85 17.97 0.04
C HIS A 41 4.86 18.68 -0.90
N ILE A 42 3.56 18.51 -0.63
CA ILE A 42 2.51 19.29 -1.29
C ILE A 42 2.62 20.74 -0.82
N PRO A 43 2.89 21.71 -1.71
CA PRO A 43 2.92 23.12 -1.34
C PRO A 43 1.56 23.54 -0.79
N GLY A 44 1.51 23.96 0.49
CA GLY A 44 0.28 24.40 1.16
C GLY A 44 -0.28 23.42 2.21
N GLY A 45 0.20 22.16 2.25
CA GLY A 45 -0.11 21.22 3.34
C GLY A 45 -1.55 20.68 3.37
N GLU A 46 -2.34 20.86 2.31
CA GLU A 46 -3.68 20.30 2.22
C GLU A 46 -3.63 18.83 1.79
N GLU A 47 -3.53 17.93 2.77
CA GLU A 47 -3.71 16.49 2.55
C GLU A 47 -5.16 16.09 2.84
N TRP A 48 -5.84 15.62 1.80
CA TRP A 48 -7.17 15.02 1.94
C TRP A 48 -7.00 13.50 1.93
N LEU A 49 -7.02 12.89 3.11
CA LEU A 49 -7.15 11.44 3.23
C LEU A 49 -8.61 11.07 2.96
N LEU A 50 -8.94 10.85 1.70
CA LEU A 50 -10.24 10.30 1.33
C LEU A 50 -10.18 8.78 1.50
N PHE A 51 -10.87 8.26 2.51
CA PHE A 51 -11.07 6.81 2.63
C PHE A 51 -12.11 6.36 1.60
N SER A 52 -11.68 5.97 0.40
CA SER A 52 -12.47 5.14 -0.51
C SER A 52 -12.15 3.67 -0.25
N PRO A 53 -13.13 2.75 -0.26
CA PRO A 53 -12.84 1.32 -0.22
C PRO A 53 -11.97 0.87 -1.41
N HIS A 54 -11.91 1.67 -2.48
CA HIS A 54 -11.06 1.41 -3.65
C HIS A 54 -9.61 1.85 -3.46
N ASN A 55 -9.29 2.59 -2.38
CA ASN A 55 -7.93 3.05 -2.15
C ASN A 55 -6.99 1.95 -1.67
N VAL A 56 -7.51 0.81 -1.24
CA VAL A 56 -6.74 -0.28 -0.65
C VAL A 56 -7.21 -1.59 -1.27
N ASP A 57 -6.32 -2.24 -2.01
CA ASP A 57 -6.51 -3.63 -2.41
C ASP A 57 -5.47 -4.53 -1.74
N THR A 58 -5.80 -5.80 -1.55
CA THR A 58 -4.95 -6.76 -0.87
C THR A 58 -4.82 -8.04 -1.67
N GLN A 59 -3.60 -8.55 -1.81
CA GLN A 59 -3.36 -9.84 -2.43
C GLN A 59 -2.50 -10.72 -1.52
N VAL A 60 -2.90 -11.97 -1.36
CA VAL A 60 -2.07 -13.02 -0.77
C VAL A 60 -1.53 -13.90 -1.89
N PHE A 61 -0.22 -14.05 -1.94
CA PHE A 61 0.53 -14.83 -2.89
C PHE A 61 0.96 -16.14 -2.25
N GLN A 62 0.94 -17.22 -3.03
CA GLN A 62 1.64 -18.44 -2.67
C GLN A 62 3.07 -18.35 -3.22
N THR A 63 4.07 -18.56 -2.38
CA THR A 63 5.49 -18.42 -2.72
C THR A 63 6.20 -19.76 -2.67
N GLY A 64 7.43 -19.83 -3.20
CA GLY A 64 8.31 -21.01 -3.06
C GLY A 64 7.85 -22.28 -3.80
N LEU A 65 6.84 -22.18 -4.67
CA LEU A 65 6.42 -23.25 -5.57
C LEU A 65 7.31 -23.34 -6.82
N PRO A 66 7.33 -24.49 -7.54
CA PRO A 66 8.04 -24.59 -8.81
C PRO A 66 7.62 -23.49 -9.80
N GLY A 67 8.58 -22.67 -10.22
CA GLY A 67 8.34 -21.54 -11.15
C GLY A 67 7.94 -20.23 -10.49
N LEU A 68 7.81 -20.18 -9.16
CA LEU A 68 7.56 -18.96 -8.39
C LEU A 68 8.74 -18.68 -7.45
N PRO A 69 9.19 -17.42 -7.32
CA PRO A 69 10.19 -17.08 -6.32
C PRO A 69 9.64 -17.29 -4.91
N ASP A 70 10.54 -17.48 -3.95
CA ASP A 70 10.19 -17.33 -2.54
C ASP A 70 10.45 -15.89 -2.12
N THR A 71 9.38 -15.11 -2.03
CA THR A 71 9.41 -13.73 -1.52
C THR A 71 8.96 -13.64 -0.07
N SER A 72 8.75 -14.77 0.59
CA SER A 72 8.32 -14.81 1.99
C SER A 72 9.51 -14.68 2.96
N HIS A 73 9.21 -14.41 4.22
CA HIS A 73 10.14 -14.43 5.35
C HIS A 73 10.32 -15.84 5.94
N GLY A 74 10.46 -16.85 5.07
CA GLY A 74 10.67 -18.25 5.44
C GLY A 74 9.38 -19.08 5.56
N GLY A 75 8.29 -18.57 4.98
CA GLY A 75 7.01 -19.24 4.86
C GLY A 75 6.77 -19.83 3.47
N ALA A 76 5.50 -19.87 3.06
CA ALA A 76 5.07 -20.27 1.72
C ALA A 76 4.00 -19.30 1.16
N TRP A 77 3.90 -18.13 1.79
CA TRP A 77 2.96 -17.08 1.44
C TRP A 77 3.61 -15.71 1.63
N ASP A 78 3.13 -14.74 0.88
CA ASP A 78 3.50 -13.33 1.00
C ASP A 78 2.20 -12.54 0.78
N ALA A 79 1.91 -11.53 1.59
CA ALA A 79 0.72 -10.70 1.40
C ALA A 79 1.10 -9.25 1.22
N ARG A 80 0.42 -8.57 0.31
CA ARG A 80 0.71 -7.18 -0.04
C ARG A 80 -0.55 -6.34 -0.01
N ILE A 81 -0.41 -5.10 0.46
CA ILE A 81 -1.40 -4.04 0.31
C ILE A 81 -0.98 -3.14 -0.86
N TYR A 82 -1.89 -2.89 -1.79
CA TYR A 82 -1.78 -1.88 -2.83
C TYR A 82 -2.60 -0.66 -2.41
N LEU A 83 -1.91 0.31 -1.81
CA LEU A 83 -2.52 1.53 -1.30
C LEU A 83 -2.37 2.66 -2.33
N SER A 84 -3.48 3.16 -2.86
CA SER A 84 -3.48 4.44 -3.57
C SER A 84 -3.79 5.58 -2.59
N SER A 85 -3.02 6.65 -2.73
CA SER A 85 -3.21 7.91 -2.04
C SER A 85 -3.52 9.00 -3.04
N TYR A 86 -4.52 9.80 -2.70
CA TYR A 86 -4.99 10.91 -3.53
C TYR A 86 -3.90 11.93 -3.84
N HIS A 87 -2.90 12.09 -2.97
CA HIS A 87 -1.78 13.03 -3.21
C HIS A 87 -0.39 12.40 -3.09
N ALA A 88 -0.28 11.14 -2.64
CA ALA A 88 1.00 10.47 -2.46
C ALA A 88 1.20 9.29 -3.40
N GLY A 89 0.32 9.08 -4.39
CA GLY A 89 0.48 8.02 -5.38
C GLY A 89 0.22 6.60 -4.84
N LEU A 90 0.74 5.59 -5.53
CA LEU A 90 0.66 4.18 -5.15
C LEU A 90 1.80 3.83 -4.19
N TRP A 91 1.46 3.06 -3.15
CA TRP A 91 2.36 2.43 -2.20
C TRP A 91 2.03 0.95 -2.09
N VAL A 92 3.01 0.09 -2.31
CA VAL A 92 2.88 -1.36 -2.16
C VAL A 92 3.60 -1.78 -0.89
N VAL A 93 2.84 -2.30 0.06
CA VAL A 93 3.31 -2.63 1.41
C VAL A 93 3.31 -4.14 1.60
N ASP A 94 4.46 -4.70 1.94
CA ASP A 94 4.60 -6.10 2.36
C ASP A 94 4.12 -6.27 3.80
N ILE A 95 3.13 -7.14 3.96
CA ILE A 95 2.50 -7.45 5.24
C ILE A 95 3.39 -8.35 6.09
N GLU A 96 4.16 -9.25 5.48
CA GLU A 96 4.98 -10.19 6.24
C GLU A 96 6.15 -9.45 6.92
N ALA A 97 6.77 -8.47 6.23
CA ALA A 97 7.72 -7.55 6.85
C ALA A 97 7.12 -6.81 8.07
N LEU A 98 5.88 -6.30 7.97
CA LEU A 98 5.20 -5.64 9.09
C LEU A 98 4.89 -6.60 10.24
N MET A 99 4.48 -7.84 9.94
CA MET A 99 4.23 -8.86 10.95
C MET A 99 5.52 -9.24 11.68
N LEU A 100 6.61 -9.46 10.95
CA LEU A 100 7.92 -9.75 11.53
C LEU A 100 8.39 -8.60 12.42
N ALA A 101 8.24 -7.36 11.95
CA ALA A 101 8.58 -6.19 12.74
C ALA A 101 7.73 -6.07 14.02
N GLY A 102 6.44 -6.40 13.98
CA GLY A 102 5.56 -6.41 15.15
C GLY A 102 5.95 -7.41 16.25
N LEU A 103 6.78 -8.41 15.93
CA LEU A 103 7.38 -9.32 16.92
C LEU A 103 8.66 -8.75 17.57
N SER A 104 9.13 -7.58 17.11
CA SER A 104 10.36 -6.93 17.55
C SER A 104 10.12 -5.49 17.99
N GLU A 105 10.98 -4.92 18.82
CA GLU A 105 10.89 -3.51 19.23
C GLU A 105 11.73 -2.58 18.32
N GLY A 106 11.57 -2.73 17.00
CA GLY A 106 12.34 -2.02 15.98
C GLY A 106 11.97 -0.54 15.80
N ASN A 107 12.82 0.21 15.08
CA ASN A 107 12.52 1.58 14.66
C ASN A 107 11.42 1.57 13.59
N LYS A 108 10.30 2.23 13.87
CA LYS A 108 9.14 2.30 12.98
C LYS A 108 9.45 2.90 11.60
N THR A 109 10.33 3.89 11.52
CA THR A 109 10.68 4.53 10.23
C THR A 109 11.40 3.55 9.33
N ASP A 110 12.37 2.83 9.87
CA ASP A 110 13.13 1.81 9.14
C ASP A 110 12.16 0.68 8.71
N THR A 111 11.29 0.23 9.61
CA THR A 111 10.24 -0.74 9.29
C THR A 111 9.31 -0.29 8.17
N HIS A 112 8.85 0.97 8.17
CA HIS A 112 7.95 1.47 7.12
C HIS A 112 8.63 1.48 5.74
N MET A 113 9.92 1.81 5.70
CA MET A 113 10.72 1.76 4.48
C MET A 113 10.96 0.33 4.03
N ASP A 114 11.37 -0.56 4.94
CA ASP A 114 11.62 -1.96 4.66
C ASP A 114 10.36 -2.69 4.16
N ALA A 115 9.20 -2.37 4.74
CA ALA A 115 7.91 -2.91 4.31
C ALA A 115 7.41 -2.30 2.99
N THR A 116 7.97 -1.20 2.50
CA THR A 116 7.56 -0.59 1.23
C THR A 116 8.31 -1.24 0.08
N VAL A 117 7.69 -2.22 -0.57
CA VAL A 117 8.31 -2.99 -1.67
C VAL A 117 8.16 -2.35 -3.05
N GLY A 118 7.35 -1.31 -3.16
CA GLY A 118 7.21 -0.52 -4.38
C GLY A 118 6.38 0.74 -4.16
N PHE A 119 6.62 1.74 -4.98
CA PHE A 119 5.80 2.94 -5.02
C PHE A 119 5.75 3.49 -6.45
N HIS A 120 4.69 4.22 -6.75
CA HIS A 120 4.59 5.01 -7.97
C HIS A 120 3.98 6.36 -7.62
N LEU A 121 4.73 7.42 -7.91
CA LEU A 121 4.22 8.78 -7.87
C LEU A 121 3.89 9.14 -9.30
N PRO A 122 2.61 9.13 -9.70
CA PRO A 122 2.29 9.67 -11.00
C PRO A 122 2.71 11.15 -11.04
N HIS A 123 3.16 11.60 -12.18
CA HIS A 123 3.44 13.02 -12.41
C HIS A 123 2.75 13.39 -13.71
N GLY A 124 2.36 14.67 -13.81
CA GLY A 124 1.94 15.23 -15.09
C GLY A 124 3.09 15.18 -16.11
N GLU A 125 2.81 15.61 -17.34
CA GLU A 125 3.89 15.95 -18.26
C GLU A 125 4.72 17.07 -17.63
N ASP A 126 6.04 16.90 -17.60
CA ASP A 126 6.94 17.82 -16.90
C ASP A 126 6.70 19.27 -17.34
N GLY A 127 6.35 20.13 -16.37
CA GLY A 127 6.10 21.55 -16.61
C GLY A 127 4.72 21.91 -17.18
N VAL A 128 3.78 20.95 -17.30
CA VAL A 128 2.43 21.20 -17.82
C VAL A 128 1.37 20.93 -16.72
N PRO A 129 0.70 21.97 -16.20
CA PRO A 129 -0.48 21.80 -15.36
C PRO A 129 -1.61 21.08 -16.12
N LEU A 130 -2.35 20.22 -15.43
CA LEU A 130 -3.54 19.58 -15.99
C LEU A 130 -4.63 20.61 -16.25
N ASP A 131 -5.10 20.71 -17.50
CA ASP A 131 -6.21 21.60 -17.86
C ASP A 131 -7.54 21.03 -17.33
N SER A 132 -8.28 21.84 -16.57
CA SER A 132 -9.55 21.44 -15.95
C SER A 132 -10.50 22.63 -15.84
N SER A 133 -11.74 22.42 -16.25
CA SER A 133 -12.80 23.46 -16.18
C SER A 133 -13.42 23.61 -14.79
N TYR A 134 -13.11 22.73 -13.83
CA TYR A 134 -13.81 22.63 -12.55
C TYR A 134 -12.90 22.67 -11.30
N TYR A 135 -11.63 22.30 -11.45
CA TYR A 135 -10.70 22.17 -10.33
C TYR A 135 -9.31 22.69 -10.72
N ASP A 136 -8.65 23.44 -9.83
CA ASP A 136 -7.22 23.71 -9.94
C ASP A 136 -6.47 22.53 -9.34
N PHE A 137 -5.90 21.71 -10.21
CA PHE A 137 -5.30 20.42 -9.86
C PHE A 137 -3.82 20.54 -9.47
N GLY A 138 -3.20 21.72 -9.61
CA GLY A 138 -1.79 21.91 -9.23
C GLY A 138 -0.82 20.88 -9.87
N TRP A 139 0.23 20.53 -9.12
CA TRP A 139 1.29 19.59 -9.54
C TRP A 139 1.20 18.28 -8.74
N THR A 140 0.20 17.46 -8.98
CA THR A 140 0.09 16.13 -8.36
C THR A 140 -0.95 15.29 -9.09
N PRO A 141 -0.82 13.95 -9.06
CA PRO A 141 -1.85 13.07 -9.59
C PRO A 141 -2.89 12.74 -8.51
N PHE A 142 -4.11 12.47 -8.95
CA PHE A 142 -5.24 12.18 -8.07
C PHE A 142 -5.63 10.71 -8.16
N LEU A 143 -4.83 9.84 -7.56
CA LEU A 143 -5.13 8.40 -7.57
C LEU A 143 -6.31 8.10 -6.65
N TRP A 144 -7.37 7.58 -7.24
CA TRP A 144 -8.60 7.19 -6.57
C TRP A 144 -8.65 5.72 -6.20
N ALA A 145 -8.02 4.87 -6.99
CA ALA A 145 -8.03 3.43 -6.77
C ALA A 145 -6.72 2.78 -7.17
N ALA A 146 -6.39 1.69 -6.47
CA ALA A 146 -5.37 0.74 -6.85
C ALA A 146 -5.95 -0.67 -6.71
N GLU A 147 -5.94 -1.44 -7.80
CA GLU A 147 -6.45 -2.81 -7.81
C GLU A 147 -5.43 -3.75 -8.43
N TYR A 148 -5.04 -4.79 -7.70
CA TYR A 148 -4.18 -5.84 -8.20
C TYR A 148 -4.98 -6.83 -9.04
N HIS A 149 -4.45 -7.20 -10.21
CA HIS A 149 -4.98 -8.30 -11.01
C HIS A 149 -3.90 -8.96 -11.85
N LYS A 150 -3.62 -10.24 -11.56
CA LYS A 150 -2.72 -11.12 -12.34
C LYS A 150 -1.38 -10.46 -12.66
N GLY A 151 -0.63 -10.11 -11.62
CA GLY A 151 0.72 -9.55 -11.75
C GLY A 151 0.78 -8.09 -12.20
N TYR A 152 -0.35 -7.39 -12.28
CA TYR A 152 -0.44 -5.97 -12.61
C TYR A 152 -1.24 -5.23 -11.54
N THR A 153 -0.95 -3.94 -11.36
CA THR A 153 -1.76 -3.02 -10.56
C THR A 153 -2.38 -1.98 -11.47
N TYR A 154 -3.71 -1.89 -11.41
CA TYR A 154 -4.53 -0.94 -12.15
C TYR A 154 -4.77 0.27 -11.26
N LEU A 155 -4.36 1.46 -11.72
CA LEU A 155 -4.52 2.71 -10.98
C LEU A 155 -5.52 3.61 -11.69
N SER A 156 -6.59 3.97 -11.00
CA SER A 156 -7.55 4.94 -11.51
C SER A 156 -7.17 6.33 -11.02
N CYS A 157 -6.79 7.22 -11.93
CA CYS A 157 -6.59 8.62 -11.64
C CYS A 157 -7.78 9.46 -12.14
N ILE A 158 -8.29 10.33 -11.27
CA ILE A 158 -9.46 11.16 -11.59
C ILE A 158 -9.19 12.11 -12.76
N THR A 159 -7.94 12.53 -12.94
CA THR A 159 -7.58 13.56 -13.92
C THR A 159 -6.98 12.99 -15.20
N THR A 160 -6.15 11.97 -15.10
CA THR A 160 -5.36 11.44 -16.22
C THR A 160 -5.80 10.06 -16.69
N GLY A 161 -6.77 9.44 -16.01
CA GLY A 161 -7.33 8.15 -16.41
C GLY A 161 -6.60 6.94 -15.82
N LEU A 162 -6.48 5.87 -16.60
CA LEU A 162 -6.00 4.57 -16.14
C LEU A 162 -4.49 4.41 -16.35
N TYR A 163 -3.76 4.07 -15.28
CA TYR A 163 -2.40 3.55 -15.36
C TYR A 163 -2.40 2.06 -15.10
N ILE A 164 -1.53 1.33 -15.79
CA ILE A 164 -1.26 -0.08 -15.50
C ILE A 164 0.23 -0.17 -15.19
N VAL A 165 0.54 -0.48 -13.95
CA VAL A 165 1.91 -0.67 -13.47
C VAL A 165 2.14 -2.13 -13.13
N GLN A 166 3.39 -2.55 -13.09
CA GLN A 166 3.76 -3.90 -12.73
C GLN A 166 4.99 -3.85 -11.83
N LEU A 167 4.84 -4.38 -10.61
CA LEU A 167 5.95 -4.55 -9.70
C LEU A 167 6.78 -5.78 -10.14
N ASP A 168 8.11 -5.67 -10.04
CA ASP A 168 9.00 -6.76 -10.50
C ASP A 168 8.73 -8.08 -9.80
N ILE A 169 8.44 -8.05 -8.49
CA ILE A 169 8.11 -9.23 -7.69
C ILE A 169 6.66 -9.74 -7.91
N ASP A 170 5.85 -9.01 -8.68
CA ASP A 170 4.52 -9.45 -9.13
C ASP A 170 4.53 -10.16 -10.49
N LYS A 171 5.57 -9.93 -11.31
CA LYS A 171 5.71 -10.53 -12.65
C LYS A 171 5.46 -12.04 -12.70
N PRO A 172 5.98 -12.86 -11.77
CA PRO A 172 5.76 -14.31 -11.80
C PRO A 172 4.29 -14.72 -11.63
N TYR A 173 3.45 -13.84 -11.09
CA TYR A 173 2.02 -14.08 -10.86
C TYR A 173 1.14 -13.59 -12.01
N GLY A 174 1.75 -13.03 -13.05
CA GLY A 174 1.07 -12.60 -14.27
C GLY A 174 0.92 -13.68 -15.33
N PRO A 175 0.24 -13.36 -16.44
CA PRO A 175 0.21 -14.23 -17.61
C PRO A 175 1.63 -14.58 -18.05
N THR A 176 1.86 -15.85 -18.38
CA THR A 176 3.09 -16.26 -19.05
C THR A 176 3.13 -15.61 -20.43
N ALA A 177 4.25 -14.95 -20.74
CA ALA A 177 4.52 -14.40 -22.07
C ALA A 177 4.67 -15.51 -23.12
#